data_AF-A0A811PVN8-F1
#
_entry.id   AF-A0A811PVN8-F1
#
_cell.length_a   1.000
_cell.length_b   1.000
_cell.length_c   1.000
_cell.angle_alpha   90.00
_cell.angle_beta   90.00
_cell.angle_gamma   90.00
#
_symmetry.space_group_name_H-M   'P 1'
#
loop_
_entity.id
_entity.type
_entity.pdbx_description
1 polymer ?
#
loop_
_entity_poly.entity_id
_entity_poly.type
_entity_poly.pdbx_seq_one_letter_code
_entity_poly.pdbx_strand_id
1 'polypeptide(L)'
;MERRAQQPVVALQPSKDGGGDSPPPPQPFLEVTCRSSGKVRRFAAGTTARYALHAINRKLEPGAPLALHVEAVRDGEEPVSFSPSAALADYGRGWRLQTVSA
;
A
#
# COMPACT_ATOMS: atom_id res chain seq x y z
N MET A 1 -5.63 -28.28 -58.29
CA MET A 1 -6.53 -27.11 -58.22
C MET A 1 -7.81 -27.63 -57.58
N GLU A 2 -8.27 -27.20 -56.40
CA GLU A 2 -8.73 -25.85 -56.03
C GLU A 2 -8.56 -25.63 -54.50
N ARG A 3 -7.91 -24.53 -54.11
CA ARG A 3 -8.44 -23.29 -53.50
C ARG A 3 -8.73 -23.34 -51.99
N ARG A 4 -7.72 -22.85 -51.26
CA ARG A 4 -7.71 -22.40 -49.86
C ARG A 4 -8.70 -21.24 -49.65
N ALA A 5 -9.56 -21.34 -48.64
CA ALA A 5 -10.17 -20.20 -47.95
C ALA A 5 -10.09 -20.45 -46.43
N GLN A 6 -9.64 -19.43 -45.70
CA GLN A 6 -9.31 -19.44 -44.27
C GLN A 6 -10.50 -18.98 -43.42
N GLN A 7 -10.73 -19.70 -42.30
CA GLN A 7 -11.10 -19.23 -40.95
C GLN A 7 -12.47 -18.51 -40.73
N PRO A 8 -13.10 -18.59 -39.53
CA PRO A 8 -12.45 -18.53 -38.21
C PRO A 8 -12.79 -19.61 -37.18
N VAL A 9 -11.77 -19.88 -36.36
CA VAL A 9 -11.88 -20.40 -35.00
C VAL A 9 -12.65 -19.40 -34.15
N VAL A 10 -13.80 -19.81 -33.60
CA VAL A 10 -14.43 -19.15 -32.45
C VAL A 10 -14.83 -20.20 -31.43
N ALA A 11 -14.03 -20.23 -30.37
CA ALA A 11 -14.36 -20.44 -28.97
C ALA A 11 -15.56 -21.35 -28.63
N LEU A 12 -15.27 -22.61 -28.28
CA LEU A 12 -16.00 -23.27 -27.20
C LEU A 12 -15.19 -23.03 -25.92
N GLN A 13 -15.55 -21.98 -25.19
CA GLN A 13 -15.13 -21.84 -23.80
C GLN A 13 -15.75 -22.99 -23.00
N PRO A 14 -14.98 -23.82 -22.29
CA PRO A 14 -15.57 -24.72 -21.32
C PRO A 14 -16.02 -23.90 -20.11
N SER A 15 -17.34 -23.89 -19.96
CA SER A 15 -18.12 -23.93 -18.73
C SER A 15 -17.46 -23.42 -17.46
N LYS A 16 -17.96 -22.26 -17.05
CA LYS A 16 -18.10 -21.79 -15.68
C LYS A 16 -18.69 -22.89 -14.78
N ASP A 17 -17.84 -23.67 -14.13
CA ASP A 17 -18.18 -24.39 -12.90
C ASP A 17 -16.90 -24.63 -12.09
N GLY A 18 -16.94 -24.26 -10.81
CA GLY A 18 -15.77 -24.22 -9.94
C GLY A 18 -15.85 -23.10 -8.92
N GLY A 19 -16.84 -23.18 -8.03
CA GLY A 19 -16.82 -22.45 -6.78
C GLY A 19 -15.60 -22.88 -5.97
N GLY A 20 -14.48 -22.18 -6.18
CA GLY A 20 -13.31 -22.31 -5.34
C GLY A 20 -13.58 -21.61 -4.02
N ASP A 21 -13.78 -22.37 -2.96
CA ASP A 21 -13.78 -21.93 -1.56
C ASP A 21 -12.36 -21.47 -1.12
N SER A 22 -11.60 -20.85 -2.03
CA SER A 22 -10.34 -20.21 -1.67
C SER A 22 -10.66 -18.84 -1.10
N PRO A 23 -10.22 -18.54 0.14
CA PRO A 23 -10.40 -17.22 0.70
C PRO A 23 -9.77 -16.19 -0.25
N PRO A 24 -10.35 -14.98 -0.34
CA PRO A 24 -9.79 -13.92 -1.17
C PRO A 24 -8.33 -13.67 -0.76
N PRO A 25 -7.44 -13.32 -1.71
CA PRO A 25 -6.05 -13.06 -1.40
C PRO A 25 -5.94 -11.97 -0.31
N PRO A 26 -4.96 -12.06 0.59
CA PRO A 26 -4.80 -11.10 1.67
C PRO A 26 -4.67 -9.69 1.12
N GLN A 27 -5.46 -8.78 1.67
CA GLN A 27 -5.42 -7.36 1.31
C GLN A 27 -4.04 -6.78 1.67
N PRO A 28 -3.37 -6.06 0.76
CA PRO A 28 -2.08 -5.46 1.07
C PRO A 28 -2.23 -4.38 2.14
N PHE A 29 -1.25 -4.32 3.04
CA PHE A 29 -1.14 -3.25 4.04
C PHE A 29 0.25 -2.61 3.95
N LEU A 30 0.32 -1.36 4.39
CA LEU A 30 1.55 -0.58 4.50
C LEU A 30 1.90 -0.38 5.97
N GLU A 31 3.18 -0.48 6.30
CA GLU A 31 3.69 -0.25 7.64
C GLU A 31 4.32 1.13 7.74
N VAL A 32 3.89 1.91 8.75
CA VAL A 32 4.48 3.21 9.08
C VAL A 32 5.10 3.12 10.47
N THR A 33 6.39 3.42 10.56
CA THR A 33 7.12 3.52 11.83
C THR A 33 6.87 4.89 12.46
N CYS A 34 6.33 4.93 13.68
CA CYS A 34 6.23 6.17 14.42
C CYS A 34 7.58 6.48 15.11
N ARG A 35 8.30 7.50 14.63
CA ARG A 35 9.63 7.87 15.17
C ARG A 35 9.60 8.23 16.66
N SER A 36 8.59 8.95 17.12
CA SER A 36 8.51 9.39 18.52
C SER A 36 8.20 8.25 19.50
N SER A 37 7.59 7.15 19.05
CA SER A 37 7.24 6.01 19.92
C SER A 37 7.96 4.71 19.60
N GLY A 38 8.66 4.62 18.47
CA GLY A 38 9.25 3.39 17.92
C GLY A 38 8.22 2.34 17.44
N LYS A 39 6.92 2.55 17.66
CA LYS A 39 5.86 1.58 17.33
C LYS A 39 5.59 1.59 15.82
N VAL A 40 5.40 0.41 15.24
CA VAL A 40 4.96 0.24 13.84
C VAL A 40 3.43 0.14 13.79
N ARG A 41 2.81 0.81 12.82
CA ARG A 41 1.36 0.71 12.56
C ARG A 41 1.08 0.30 11.13
N ARG A 42 0.05 -0.54 10.96
CA ARG A 42 -0.40 -1.05 9.66
C ARG A 42 -1.62 -0.28 9.16
N PHE A 43 -1.60 0.07 7.88
CA PHE A 43 -2.66 0.79 7.19
C PHE A 43 -3.06 0.06 5.92
N ALA A 44 -4.34 0.07 5.58
CA ALA A 44 -4.79 -0.47 4.30
C ALA A 44 -4.22 0.36 3.13
N ALA A 45 -3.98 -0.28 1.99
CA ALA A 45 -3.62 0.41 0.76
C ALA A 45 -4.65 1.52 0.43
N GLY A 46 -4.16 2.67 -0.04
CA GLY A 46 -5.00 3.84 -0.35
C GLY A 46 -5.30 4.75 0.85
N THR A 47 -4.89 4.39 2.07
CA THR A 47 -5.00 5.28 3.24
C THR A 47 -4.26 6.59 2.99
N THR A 48 -4.88 7.73 3.26
CA THR A 48 -4.23 9.05 3.14
C THR A 48 -3.24 9.30 4.27
N ALA A 49 -2.18 10.05 3.98
CA ALA A 49 -1.19 10.43 4.99
C ALA A 49 -1.84 11.20 6.17
N ARG A 50 -2.85 12.04 5.90
CA ARG A 50 -3.63 12.73 6.95
C ARG A 50 -4.27 11.75 7.92
N TYR A 51 -4.94 10.72 7.42
CA TYR A 51 -5.61 9.75 8.29
C TYR A 51 -4.59 8.90 9.06
N ALA A 52 -3.50 8.49 8.40
CA ALA A 52 -2.43 7.75 9.06
C ALA A 52 -1.81 8.55 10.21
N LEU A 53 -1.52 9.83 9.98
CA LEU A 53 -0.99 10.75 10.99
C LEU A 53 -1.96 10.92 12.16
N HIS A 54 -3.25 11.11 11.88
CA HIS A 54 -4.30 11.19 12.91
C HIS A 54 -4.34 9.93 13.78
N ALA A 55 -4.36 8.75 13.15
CA ALA A 55 -4.41 7.46 13.85
C ALA A 55 -3.15 7.19 14.69
N ILE A 56 -1.98 7.64 14.22
CA ILE A 56 -0.72 7.55 14.96
C ILE A 56 -0.74 8.47 16.19
N ASN A 57 -1.04 9.75 15.99
CA ASN A 57 -0.99 10.76 17.06
C ASN A 57 -2.00 10.47 18.18
N ARG A 58 -3.17 9.91 17.87
CA ARG A 58 -4.17 9.51 18.88
C ARG A 58 -3.72 8.39 19.81
N LYS A 59 -2.65 7.68 19.47
CA LYS A 59 -2.15 6.51 20.19
C LYS A 59 -0.72 6.73 20.71
N LEU A 60 -0.29 7.99 20.80
CA LEU A 60 0.93 8.39 21.47
C LEU A 60 0.71 8.46 22.98
N GLU A 61 1.76 8.18 23.74
CA GLU A 61 1.73 8.38 25.19
C GLU A 61 1.69 9.88 25.51
N PRO A 62 1.09 10.30 26.64
CA PRO A 62 1.12 11.70 27.07
C PRO A 62 2.56 12.24 27.12
N GLY A 63 2.78 13.41 26.51
CA GLY A 63 4.09 14.05 26.44
C GLY A 63 5.00 13.58 25.29
N ALA A 64 4.63 12.54 24.54
CA ALA A 64 5.40 12.16 23.35
C ALA A 64 5.22 13.20 22.22
N PRO A 65 6.29 13.54 21.47
CA PRO A 65 6.20 14.47 20.36
C PRO A 65 5.21 14.00 19.28
N LEU A 66 4.38 14.93 18.81
CA LEU A 66 3.43 14.65 17.73
C LEU A 66 4.18 14.41 16.42
N ALA A 67 3.70 13.45 15.65
CA ALA A 67 4.10 13.28 14.27
C ALA A 67 3.56 14.45 13.43
N LEU A 68 4.42 15.01 12.59
CA LEU A 68 4.15 16.17 11.72
C LEU A 68 3.71 15.76 10.32
N HIS A 69 4.40 14.78 9.72
CA HIS A 69 4.05 14.20 8.43
C HIS A 69 4.62 12.79 8.30
N VAL A 70 4.24 12.09 7.23
CA VAL A 70 4.79 10.79 6.85
C VAL A 70 5.74 10.99 5.69
N GLU A 71 6.84 10.25 5.70
CA GLU A 71 7.83 10.20 4.63
C GLU A 71 8.19 8.74 4.30
N ALA A 72 8.59 8.49 3.06
CA ALA A 72 9.29 7.27 2.68
C ALA A 72 10.79 7.56 2.74
N VAL A 73 11.55 6.72 3.43
CA VAL A 73 13.01 6.87 3.55
C VAL A 73 13.75 5.64 3.07
N ARG A 74 14.95 5.88 2.53
CA ARG A 74 15.94 4.87 2.15
C ARG A 74 17.33 5.41 2.48
N ASP A 75 18.23 4.53 2.92
CA ASP A 75 19.57 4.95 3.32
C ASP A 75 20.34 5.58 2.14
N GLY A 76 20.95 6.75 2.39
CA GLY A 76 21.73 7.49 1.41
C GLY A 76 20.89 8.27 0.39
N GLU A 77 19.57 8.34 0.56
CA GLU A 77 18.67 9.02 -0.37
C GLU A 77 17.77 10.05 0.30
N GLU A 78 17.38 11.04 -0.49
CA GLU A 78 16.45 12.08 -0.06
C GLU A 78 15.06 11.48 0.23
N PRO A 79 14.47 11.75 1.41
CA PRO A 79 13.14 11.29 1.74
C PRO A 79 12.05 11.78 0.77
N VAL A 80 11.03 10.97 0.59
CA VAL A 80 9.82 11.37 -0.14
C VAL A 80 8.73 11.73 0.84
N SER A 81 8.43 13.02 0.98
CA SER A 81 7.37 13.51 1.85
C SER A 81 5.98 13.32 1.24
N PHE A 82 5.03 12.86 2.05
CA PHE A 82 3.63 12.74 1.63
C PHE A 82 2.85 13.99 2.01
N SER A 83 2.15 14.57 1.04
CA SER A 83 1.16 15.61 1.34
C SER A 83 -0.01 15.01 2.14
N PRO A 84 -0.77 15.82 2.90
CA PRO A 84 -1.88 15.29 3.70
C PRO A 84 -2.93 14.51 2.90
N SER A 85 -3.16 14.86 1.63
CA SER A 85 -4.12 14.19 0.74
C SER A 85 -3.52 13.01 -0.03
N ALA A 86 -2.20 12.86 -0.07
CA ALA A 86 -1.55 11.75 -0.76
C ALA A 86 -1.90 10.42 -0.08
N ALA A 87 -2.17 9.40 -0.89
CA ALA A 87 -2.24 8.03 -0.42
C ALA A 87 -0.83 7.54 -0.04
N LEU A 88 -0.73 6.77 1.04
CA LEU A 88 0.51 6.06 1.36
C LEU A 88 0.83 5.08 0.22
N ALA A 89 2.10 5.01 -0.13
CA ALA A 89 2.59 4.17 -1.22
C ALA A 89 3.84 3.41 -0.79
N ASP A 90 3.98 2.19 -1.28
CA ASP A 90 5.23 1.43 -1.18
C ASP A 90 6.15 1.83 -2.34
N TYR A 91 7.38 2.24 -2.02
CA TYR A 91 8.43 2.59 -2.97
C TYR A 91 9.34 1.39 -3.30
N GLY A 92 9.03 0.22 -2.74
CA GLY A 92 9.72 -1.04 -3.01
C GLY A 92 10.94 -1.25 -2.12
N ARG A 93 11.82 -2.16 -2.55
CA ARG A 93 12.93 -2.67 -1.74
C ARG A 93 13.80 -1.55 -1.18
N GLY A 94 14.02 -1.59 0.14
CA GLY A 94 14.89 -0.67 0.86
C GLY A 94 14.20 0.63 1.30
N TRP A 95 12.98 0.89 0.83
CA TRP A 95 12.17 1.99 1.32
C TRP A 95 11.34 1.57 2.51
N ARG A 96 11.11 2.51 3.43
CA ARG A 96 10.28 2.32 4.61
C ARG A 96 9.51 3.59 4.91
N LEU A 97 8.24 3.46 5.31
CA LEU A 97 7.46 4.62 5.72
C LEU A 97 7.71 4.92 7.20
N GLN A 98 7.92 6.18 7.52
CA GLN A 98 8.06 6.65 8.89
C GLN A 98 7.40 8.02 9.08
N THR A 99 7.14 8.37 10.33
CA THR A 99 6.72 9.73 10.68
C THR A 99 7.91 10.61 10.98
N VAL A 100 7.87 11.86 10.56
CA VAL A 100 8.70 12.93 11.14
C VAL A 100 8.00 13.47 12.38
N SER A 101 8.73 13.74 13.45
CA SER A 101 8.20 14.33 14.70
C SER A 101 8.83 15.70 14.97
N ALA A 102 8.11 16.54 15.71
CA ALA A 102 8.63 17.79 16.26
C ALA A 102 9.69 17.56 17.35
#